data_AF-A0A932ZQN8-F1
#
_entry.id   AF-A0A932ZQN8-F1
#
_cell.length_a   1.000
_cell.length_b   1.000
_cell.length_c   1.000
_cell.angle_alpha   90.00
_cell.angle_beta   90.00
_cell.angle_gamma   90.00
#
_symmetry.space_group_name_H-M   'P 1'
#
loop_
_entity.id
_entity.type
_entity.pdbx_description
1 polymer ?
#
loop_
_entity_poly.entity_id
_entity_poly.type
_entity_poly.pdbx_seq_one_letter_code
_entity_poly.pdbx_strand_id
1 'polypeptide(L)'
;MARIVGAVCRLCRREGMKLYLKGSKCESPKCPVSRRDYPPGIHNTMRKRPTEYGLRLRETQKAKRAYGLSAKAFRWLLKKESARKGNTGVRLLIALESRIDNVLYRAGFASSRSQARQWIVHEHVR
;
A
#
# COMPACT_ATOMS: atom_id res chain seq x y z
N MET A 1 3.66 -12.75 -11.21
CA MET A 1 4.02 -11.51 -10.48
C MET A 1 3.79 -11.69 -8.98
N ALA A 2 4.82 -11.47 -8.15
CA ALA A 2 4.70 -11.64 -6.70
C ALA A 2 3.76 -10.61 -6.07
N ARG A 3 2.78 -11.09 -5.28
CA ARG A 3 1.79 -10.27 -4.56
C ARG A 3 1.71 -10.69 -3.09
N ILE A 4 1.22 -9.80 -2.24
CA ILE A 4 0.94 -10.14 -0.84
C ILE A 4 -0.40 -10.90 -0.80
N VAL A 5 -0.37 -12.21 -0.53
CA VAL A 5 -1.57 -13.07 -0.44
C VAL A 5 -2.05 -13.27 1.01
N GLY A 6 -1.24 -12.89 2.01
CA GLY A 6 -1.53 -13.09 3.43
C GLY A 6 -2.49 -12.07 4.06
N ALA A 7 -2.63 -12.14 5.39
CA ALA A 7 -3.53 -11.28 6.16
C ALA A 7 -3.18 -9.77 6.06
N VAL A 8 -3.82 -9.04 5.16
CA VAL A 8 -3.52 -7.63 4.85
C VAL A 8 -3.84 -6.64 5.98
N CYS A 9 -4.83 -6.91 6.83
CA CYS A 9 -5.18 -6.02 7.94
C CYS A 9 -4.05 -5.92 9.00
N ARG A 10 -3.19 -6.94 9.10
CA ARG A 10 -1.99 -6.90 9.96
C ARG A 10 -1.03 -5.80 9.50
N LEU A 11 -0.99 -5.53 8.20
CA LEU A 11 -0.12 -4.52 7.61
C LEU A 11 -0.62 -3.12 7.96
N CYS A 12 -1.94 -2.91 7.90
CA CYS A 12 -2.56 -1.64 8.30
C CYS A 12 -2.28 -1.34 9.78
N ARG A 13 -2.44 -2.35 10.66
CA ARG A 13 -2.11 -2.24 12.09
C ARG A 13 -0.63 -1.96 12.34
N ARG A 14 0.27 -2.54 11.53
CA ARG A 14 1.71 -2.29 11.66
C ARG A 14 2.10 -0.87 11.23
N GLU A 15 1.42 -0.32 10.23
CA GLU A 15 1.65 1.05 9.76
C GLU A 15 0.87 2.11 10.56
N GLY A 16 0.00 1.69 11.50
CA GLY A 16 -0.76 2.60 12.35
C GLY A 16 -1.81 3.43 11.61
N MET A 17 -2.22 3.02 10.41
CA MET A 17 -3.21 3.75 9.61
C MET A 17 -4.02 2.82 8.72
N LYS A 18 -5.20 3.29 8.30
CA LYS A 18 -6.04 2.57 7.33
C LYS A 18 -5.43 2.69 5.93
N LEU A 19 -5.04 1.56 5.35
CA LEU A 19 -4.53 1.46 3.97
C LEU A 19 -5.61 1.03 2.95
N TYR A 20 -6.86 0.86 3.39
CA TYR A 20 -8.02 0.51 2.54
C TYR A 20 -7.82 -0.72 1.63
N LEU A 21 -7.15 -1.76 2.14
CA LEU A 21 -6.82 -2.96 1.35
C LEU A 21 -7.97 -3.97 1.19
N LYS A 22 -9.12 -3.79 1.87
CA LYS A 22 -10.25 -4.72 1.87
C LYS A 22 -11.60 -4.07 1.49
N GLY A 23 -11.60 -2.93 0.83
CA GLY A 23 -12.82 -2.23 0.42
C GLY A 23 -13.75 -1.92 1.59
N SER A 24 -15.04 -2.27 1.46
CA SER A 24 -16.12 -1.97 2.43
C SER A 24 -15.83 -2.41 3.87
N LYS A 25 -15.05 -3.48 4.08
CA LYS A 25 -14.64 -3.89 5.43
C LYS A 25 -13.80 -2.82 6.14
N CYS A 26 -13.00 -2.05 5.41
CA CYS A 26 -12.14 -1.00 5.97
C CYS A 26 -12.92 0.23 6.45
N GLU A 27 -14.09 0.47 5.89
CA GLU A 27 -15.03 1.53 6.28
C GLU A 27 -15.87 1.11 7.50
N SER A 28 -16.20 -0.18 7.57
CA SER A 28 -16.98 -0.74 8.68
C SER A 28 -16.26 -0.65 10.05
N PRO A 29 -17.00 -0.67 11.18
CA PRO A 29 -16.44 -0.76 12.53
C PRO A 29 -15.76 -2.12 12.80
N LYS A 30 -15.88 -3.09 11.88
CA LYS A 30 -15.18 -4.38 11.95
C LYS A 30 -13.72 -4.28 11.50
N CYS A 31 -13.25 -3.10 11.09
CA CYS A 31 -11.85 -2.87 10.71
C CYS A 31 -10.92 -3.10 11.93
N PRO A 32 -9.90 -3.99 11.82
CA PRO A 32 -8.99 -4.26 12.93
C PRO A 32 -8.17 -3.07 13.39
N VAL A 33 -7.98 -2.05 12.55
CA VAL A 33 -7.27 -0.81 12.92
C VAL A 33 -8.12 -0.02 13.93
N SER A 34 -9.41 0.16 13.65
CA SER A 34 -10.31 0.89 14.56
C SER A 34 -10.48 0.19 15.92
N ARG A 35 -10.40 -1.14 15.96
CA ARG A 35 -10.55 -1.92 17.20
C ARG A 35 -9.24 -2.15 17.96
N ARG A 36 -8.11 -2.14 17.26
CA ARG A 36 -6.78 -2.53 17.79
C ARG A 36 -5.71 -1.68 17.14
N ASP A 37 -5.56 -0.45 17.63
CA ASP A 37 -4.59 0.55 17.12
C ASP A 37 -3.15 0.34 17.66
N TYR A 38 -2.74 -0.92 17.69
CA TYR A 38 -1.39 -1.31 18.06
C TYR A 38 -0.83 -2.32 17.05
N PRO A 39 0.50 -2.32 16.83
CA PRO A 39 1.15 -3.26 15.92
C PRO A 39 0.80 -4.72 16.23
N PRO A 40 0.77 -5.60 15.21
CA PRO A 40 0.58 -7.02 15.43
C PRO A 40 1.80 -7.63 16.15
N GLY A 41 1.56 -8.65 16.98
CA GLY A 41 2.58 -9.37 17.75
C GLY A 41 2.36 -9.28 19.26
N ILE A 42 3.10 -10.11 20.01
CA ILE A 42 3.04 -10.19 21.49
C ILE A 42 3.66 -8.92 22.12
N HIS A 43 4.79 -8.45 21.58
CA HIS A 43 5.50 -7.26 22.09
C HIS A 43 4.93 -5.95 21.53
N ASN A 44 3.75 -5.55 22.01
CA ASN A 44 3.06 -4.33 21.56
C ASN A 44 3.02 -3.19 22.60
N THR A 45 3.60 -3.40 23.78
CA THR A 45 3.45 -2.53 24.96
C THR A 45 4.42 -1.36 25.03
N MET A 46 5.63 -1.44 24.43
CA MET A 46 6.57 -0.31 24.39
C MET A 46 6.83 0.19 22.97
N ARG A 47 6.43 1.44 22.70
CA ARG A 47 6.82 2.18 21.49
C ARG A 47 8.22 2.77 21.72
N LYS A 48 9.25 2.15 21.16
CA LYS A 48 10.60 2.73 21.12
C LYS A 48 10.61 3.94 20.17
N ARG A 49 11.37 4.98 20.50
CA ARG A 49 11.60 6.12 19.60
C ARG A 49 12.20 5.58 18.29
N PRO A 50 11.59 5.86 17.13
CA PRO A 50 12.10 5.35 15.87
C PRO A 50 13.40 6.05 15.50
N THR A 51 14.34 5.29 14.94
CA THR A 51 15.52 5.86 14.30
C THR A 51 15.11 6.54 12.98
N GLU A 52 15.95 7.43 12.47
CA GLU A 52 15.70 8.08 11.17
C GLU A 52 15.53 7.06 10.04
N TYR A 53 16.38 6.02 10.00
CA TYR A 53 16.21 4.90 9.09
C TYR A 53 14.87 4.18 9.31
N GLY A 54 14.47 3.98 10.57
CA GLY A 54 13.18 3.38 10.92
C GLY A 54 12.00 4.17 10.35
N LEU A 55 12.04 5.50 10.42
CA LEU A 55 11.04 6.38 9.83
C LEU A 55 10.99 6.23 8.30
N ARG A 56 12.14 6.38 7.62
CA ARG A 56 12.25 6.24 6.15
C ARG A 56 11.78 4.85 5.67
N LEU A 57 12.13 3.81 6.42
CA LEU A 57 11.69 2.44 6.14
C LEU A 57 10.18 2.32 6.25
N ARG A 58 9.55 2.88 7.29
CA ARG A 58 8.08 2.81 7.46
C ARG A 58 7.35 3.55 6.35
N GLU A 59 7.78 4.76 6.00
CA GLU A 59 7.18 5.51 4.89
C GLU A 59 7.29 4.74 3.55
N THR A 60 8.45 4.14 3.29
CA THR A 60 8.63 3.29 2.10
C THR A 60 7.73 2.06 2.11
N GLN A 61 7.57 1.40 3.27
CA GLN A 61 6.69 0.23 3.40
C GLN A 61 5.21 0.62 3.27
N LYS A 62 4.81 1.75 3.84
CA LYS A 62 3.47 2.33 3.74
C LYS A 62 3.09 2.53 2.27
N ALA A 63 3.93 3.24 1.50
CA ALA A 63 3.71 3.45 0.08
C ALA A 63 3.60 2.12 -0.69
N LYS A 64 4.56 1.21 -0.51
CA LYS A 64 4.54 -0.10 -1.18
C LYS A 64 3.27 -0.90 -0.89
N ARG A 65 2.83 -0.92 0.37
CA ARG A 65 1.66 -1.69 0.82
C ARG A 65 0.37 -1.06 0.33
N ALA A 66 0.26 0.27 0.35
CA ALA A 66 -0.90 0.99 -0.17
C ALA A 66 -1.17 0.67 -1.64
N TYR A 67 -0.12 0.66 -2.47
CA TYR A 67 -0.22 0.36 -3.91
C TYR A 67 -0.01 -1.12 -4.27
N GLY A 68 0.12 -2.02 -3.28
CA GLY A 68 0.27 -3.46 -3.52
C GLY A 68 1.51 -3.86 -4.33
N LEU A 69 2.62 -3.12 -4.19
CA LEU A 69 3.85 -3.28 -4.97
C LEU A 69 4.88 -4.21 -4.31
N SER A 70 5.59 -4.99 -5.14
CA SER A 70 6.79 -5.69 -4.71
C SER A 70 7.95 -4.71 -4.47
N ALA A 71 8.91 -5.09 -3.62
CA ALA A 71 10.08 -4.25 -3.34
C ALA A 71 10.90 -3.97 -4.62
N LYS A 72 11.06 -4.98 -5.47
CA LYS A 72 11.77 -4.88 -6.75
C LYS A 72 11.07 -3.90 -7.70
N ALA A 73 9.75 -4.03 -7.86
CA ALA A 73 8.99 -3.15 -8.73
C ALA A 73 8.98 -1.69 -8.24
N PHE A 74 8.83 -1.47 -6.92
CA PHE A 74 8.90 -0.14 -6.34
C PHE A 74 10.28 0.51 -6.51
N ARG A 75 11.36 -0.24 -6.26
CA ARG A 75 12.74 0.25 -6.46
C ARG A 75 13.01 0.60 -7.92
N TRP A 76 12.52 -0.22 -8.85
CA TRP A 76 12.66 0.08 -10.28
C TRP A 76 11.90 1.35 -10.67
N LEU A 77 10.67 1.51 -10.19
CA LEU A 77 9.87 2.72 -10.43
C LEU A 77 10.56 3.97 -9.88
N LEU A 78 11.09 3.89 -8.66
CA LEU A 78 11.84 4.98 -8.04
C LEU A 78 13.09 5.34 -8.86
N LYS A 79 13.87 4.35 -9.30
CA LYS A 79 15.05 4.58 -10.15
C LYS A 79 14.68 5.23 -11.48
N LYS A 80 13.56 4.81 -12.08
CA LYS A 80 13.05 5.37 -13.32
C LYS A 80 12.63 6.84 -13.14
N GLU A 81 11.88 7.16 -12.10
CA GLU A 81 11.43 8.53 -11.86
C GLU A 81 12.54 9.45 -11.35
N SER A 82 13.55 8.93 -10.62
CA SER A 82 14.70 9.71 -10.16
C SER A 82 15.64 10.14 -11.28
N ALA A 83 15.66 9.40 -12.40
CA ALA A 83 16.50 9.73 -13.56
C ALA A 83 15.92 10.87 -14.42
N ARG A 84 14.69 11.29 -14.15
CA ARG A 84 13.98 12.27 -14.98
C ARG A 84 13.94 13.64 -14.27
N LYS A 85 14.01 14.75 -15.01
CA LYS A 85 14.08 16.13 -14.49
C LYS A 85 12.84 16.55 -13.68
N GLY A 86 13.01 17.15 -12.49
CA GLY A 86 11.94 17.69 -11.65
C GLY A 86 11.88 17.06 -10.25
N ASN A 87 10.80 17.31 -9.50
CA ASN A 87 10.65 16.76 -8.15
C ASN A 87 10.32 15.26 -8.17
N THR A 88 11.30 14.43 -7.80
CA THR A 88 11.19 12.97 -7.76
C THR A 88 10.01 12.46 -6.93
N GLY A 89 9.69 13.11 -5.80
CA GLY A 89 8.62 12.68 -4.91
C GLY A 89 7.24 12.79 -5.57
N VAL A 90 6.96 13.95 -6.17
CA VAL A 90 5.69 14.20 -6.89
C VAL A 90 5.53 13.23 -8.06
N ARG A 91 6.60 13.01 -8.82
CA ARG A 91 6.57 12.10 -9.97
C ARG A 91 6.37 10.65 -9.59
N LEU A 92 6.99 10.20 -8.51
CA LEU A 92 6.78 8.86 -7.99
C LEU A 92 5.30 8.66 -7.65
N LEU A 93 4.68 9.64 -7.01
CA LEU A 93 3.24 9.60 -6.69
C LEU A 93 2.39 9.58 -7.96
N ILE A 94 2.68 10.44 -8.94
CA ILE A 94 1.99 10.43 -10.24
C ILE A 94 2.10 9.05 -10.90
N ALA A 95 3.30 8.48 -10.95
CA ALA A 95 3.53 7.18 -11.58
C ALA A 95 2.88 6.00 -10.81
N LEU A 96 2.65 6.15 -9.50
CA LEU A 96 1.89 5.19 -8.71
C LEU A 96 0.38 5.32 -8.95
N GLU A 97 -0.13 6.55 -9.02
CA GLU A 97 -1.55 6.83 -9.24
C GLU A 97 -1.98 6.52 -10.69
N SER A 98 -1.09 6.69 -11.67
CA SER A 98 -1.36 6.48 -13.11
C SER A 98 -1.44 5.02 -13.53
N ARG A 99 -1.23 4.07 -12.61
CA ARG A 99 -1.29 2.65 -12.96
C ARG A 99 -2.73 2.21 -13.16
N ILE A 100 -2.97 1.39 -14.18
CA ILE A 100 -4.31 0.91 -14.54
C ILE A 100 -5.04 0.25 -13.35
N ASP A 101 -4.34 -0.55 -12.54
CA ASP A 101 -4.93 -1.18 -11.35
C ASP A 101 -5.37 -0.17 -10.29
N ASN A 102 -4.65 0.94 -10.15
CA ASN A 102 -5.02 2.01 -9.26
C ASN A 102 -6.11 2.91 -9.86
N VAL A 103 -6.06 3.20 -11.16
CA VAL A 103 -7.09 3.97 -11.87
C VAL A 103 -8.45 3.27 -11.75
N LEU A 104 -8.53 1.97 -11.99
CA LEU A 104 -9.77 1.19 -11.82
C LEU A 104 -10.29 1.22 -10.38
N TYR A 105 -9.40 1.16 -9.39
CA TYR A 105 -9.79 1.29 -7.99
C TYR A 105 -10.30 2.71 -7.67
N ARG A 106 -9.64 3.75 -8.18
CA ARG A 106 -10.02 5.16 -7.96
C ARG A 106 -11.35 5.51 -8.65
N ALA A 107 -11.60 4.94 -9.83
CA ALA A 107 -12.85 5.09 -10.57
C ALA A 107 -14.02 4.28 -9.98
N GLY A 108 -13.77 3.51 -8.91
CA GLY A 108 -14.84 2.77 -8.21
C GLY A 108 -15.23 1.45 -8.86
N PHE A 109 -14.60 1.04 -9.96
CA PHE A 109 -14.86 -0.24 -10.61
C PHE A 109 -14.57 -1.40 -9.65
N ALA A 110 -13.45 -1.35 -8.92
CA ALA A 110 -13.06 -2.39 -7.99
C ALA A 110 -13.05 -1.91 -6.53
N SER A 111 -13.49 -2.76 -5.61
CA SER A 111 -13.52 -2.46 -4.16
C SER A 111 -12.12 -2.40 -3.53
N SER A 112 -11.12 -3.01 -4.17
CA SER A 112 -9.72 -3.01 -3.71
C SER A 112 -8.76 -3.05 -4.89
N ARG A 113 -7.56 -2.51 -4.70
CA ARG A 113 -6.48 -2.58 -5.71
C ARG A 113 -6.11 -4.02 -6.08
N SER A 114 -6.20 -4.95 -5.12
CA SER A 114 -5.98 -6.38 -5.41
C SER A 114 -7.03 -6.97 -6.33
N GLN A 115 -8.29 -6.55 -6.19
CA GLN A 115 -9.38 -6.96 -7.08
C GLN A 115 -9.23 -6.32 -8.46
N ALA A 116 -8.94 -5.01 -8.53
CA ALA A 116 -8.68 -4.31 -9.78
C ALA A 116 -7.59 -5.01 -10.61
N ARG A 117 -6.51 -5.40 -9.93
CA ARG A 117 -5.43 -6.15 -10.55
C ARG A 117 -5.86 -7.52 -11.06
N GLN A 118 -6.72 -8.23 -10.33
CA GLN A 118 -7.24 -9.51 -10.79
C GLN A 118 -8.06 -9.34 -12.08
N TRP A 119 -8.88 -8.31 -12.17
CA TRP A 119 -9.65 -8.02 -13.37
C TRP A 119 -8.78 -7.72 -14.59
N ILE A 120 -7.69 -6.97 -14.41
CA ILE A 120 -6.72 -6.72 -15.49
C ILE A 120 -6.05 -8.03 -15.92
N VAL A 121 -5.59 -8.84 -14.96
CA VAL A 121 -4.88 -10.10 -15.25
C VAL A 121 -5.80 -11.13 -15.94
N HIS A 122 -7.09 -11.09 -15.63
CA HIS A 122 -8.11 -11.96 -16.22
C HIS A 122 -8.72 -11.36 -17.49
N GLU A 123 -8.19 -10.24 -18.01
CA GLU A 123 -8.66 -9.57 -19.22
C GLU A 123 -10.13 -9.09 -19.19
N HIS A 124 -10.69 -8.82 -18.00
CA HIS A 124 -12.01 -8.19 -17.89
C HIS A 124 -11.98 -6.70 -18.27
N VAL A 125 -10.79 -6.12 -18.30
CA VAL A 125 -10.52 -4.73 -18.70
C VAL A 125 -9.31 -4.76 -19.63
N ARG A 126 -9.43 -4.08 -20.78
CA ARG A 126 -8.36 -3.90 -21.77
C ARG A 126 -8.01 -2.42 -21.88
#